data_AF-A0A9E5PH05-F1
#
_entry.id   AF-A0A9E5PH05-F1
#
_cell.length_a   1.000
_cell.length_b   1.000
_cell.length_c   1.000
_cell.angle_alpha   90.00
_cell.angle_beta   90.00
_cell.angle_gamma   90.00
#
_symmetry.space_group_name_H-M   'P 1'
#
loop_
_entity.id
_entity.type
_entity.pdbx_description
1 polymer ?
#
loop_
_entity_poly.entity_id
_entity_poly.type
_entity_poly.pdbx_seq_one_letter_code
_entity_poly.pdbx_strand_id
1 'polypeptide(L)'
;MPDTRDPKTLQFSRRIAVETPEHVILRFELAGLGSRTAAAIYDLVVLFLMLILVMLMFSIAGTLGTWLRGWAGAALLFIWFVMFWGYFTLFEALAGGRTPGKRRLGIRVVMDTGHPITFTAAAARNLVRLVDIQPLGSYVVGMLFVFFQSHHKRLGDVVAGTIVVRDRPEDLVLAAPVPAEAEQLDAGPPALSDDEFRLLEQFILRLDDLAPEVRLRFAPELADRLGQRFPERDPRPEKFLITLYDTELTKRRAKTAARRGGGGARAAGMGDRFVAMKQQAWEAFRQRASRVEKEGLKSLSGRELTGFAAEYREIAADLARARTYGVDPRVLEYLGRIVSAGHNALYGLRGVRRLPLGRLLLRELPAAVYRARRYVLVASLLFFIPGTVGYILVRERPEIVHEIMPNGMIARAEGGEYQRAAGRGYAEAPSPYLPFMASAIITNNVQVAFGAFALGITAGIGTVLVLVFNGLFFGAVLGLFANYHLAGWILTFVAGHGVLELTAIFIAGGAGLLVGRALVAPGDLARRDALVVHGRLAIRLVGAAACLLILAGLIEGFLSASGAPAVLKLVVSVASLVLVGLYLAAGRQALARKPSAFSLQPSAIASSSHFAIRNS
;
A
#
# COMPACT_ATOMS: atom_id res chain seq x y z
N MET A 1 5.60 17.06 -41.20
CA MET A 1 4.48 16.37 -40.53
C MET A 1 4.96 14.98 -40.16
N PRO A 2 5.08 14.61 -38.88
CA PRO A 2 5.32 13.22 -38.52
C PRO A 2 3.99 12.48 -38.48
N ASP A 3 3.92 11.45 -39.31
CA ASP A 3 2.81 10.51 -39.47
C ASP A 3 2.57 9.73 -38.17
N THR A 4 1.33 9.78 -37.72
CA THR A 4 0.80 9.10 -36.55
C THR A 4 0.32 7.70 -36.96
N ARG A 5 1.05 6.64 -36.58
CA ARG A 5 0.55 5.28 -36.27
C ARG A 5 1.74 4.32 -36.09
N ASP A 6 2.20 4.15 -34.86
CA ASP A 6 3.01 2.99 -34.51
C ASP A 6 2.54 2.43 -33.15
N PRO A 7 1.63 1.44 -33.11
CA PRO A 7 1.16 0.84 -31.88
C PRO A 7 1.92 -0.47 -31.62
N LYS A 8 3.22 -0.41 -31.35
CA LYS A 8 3.94 -1.52 -30.71
C LYS A 8 4.86 -0.99 -29.60
N THR A 9 4.23 -0.53 -28.52
CA THR A 9 4.93 -0.38 -27.23
C THR A 9 5.50 -1.74 -26.81
N LEU A 10 6.83 -1.85 -26.81
CA LEU A 10 7.61 -2.87 -26.11
C LEU A 10 7.11 -2.95 -24.64
N GLN A 11 6.25 -3.94 -24.34
CA GLN A 11 5.80 -4.19 -22.97
C GLN A 11 6.86 -5.02 -22.24
N PHE A 12 7.68 -4.36 -21.43
CA PHE A 12 8.52 -5.00 -20.41
C PHE A 12 7.65 -5.62 -19.30
N SER A 13 6.95 -6.74 -19.58
CA SER A 13 6.13 -7.44 -18.57
C SER A 13 6.98 -8.42 -17.76
N ARG A 14 7.52 -7.95 -16.62
CA ARG A 14 8.17 -8.84 -15.65
C ARG A 14 7.10 -9.69 -14.94
N ARG A 15 7.20 -11.02 -15.10
CA ARG A 15 6.28 -12.01 -14.51
C ARG A 15 6.89 -12.61 -13.24
N ILE A 16 6.15 -12.65 -12.13
CA ILE A 16 6.56 -13.40 -10.92
C ILE A 16 5.80 -14.73 -10.88
N ALA A 17 6.55 -15.82 -10.74
CA ALA A 17 6.04 -17.16 -10.47
C ALA A 17 5.75 -17.33 -8.97
N VAL A 18 4.50 -17.64 -8.63
CA VAL A 18 4.08 -18.01 -7.27
C VAL A 18 3.55 -19.44 -7.32
N GLU A 19 4.13 -20.32 -6.53
CA GLU A 19 3.67 -21.70 -6.41
C GLU A 19 2.49 -21.77 -5.46
N THR A 20 1.34 -22.26 -5.94
CA THR A 20 0.16 -22.49 -5.10
C THR A 20 0.28 -23.82 -4.35
N PRO A 21 -0.52 -24.07 -3.28
CA PRO A 21 -0.54 -25.35 -2.57
C PRO A 21 -0.79 -26.56 -3.47
N GLU A 22 -1.51 -26.36 -4.57
CA GLU A 22 -1.79 -27.37 -5.61
C GLU A 22 -0.61 -27.55 -6.59
N HIS A 23 0.58 -27.00 -6.28
CA HIS A 23 1.82 -27.03 -7.08
C HIS A 23 1.67 -26.43 -8.49
N VAL A 24 0.67 -25.55 -8.66
CA VAL A 24 0.49 -24.80 -9.89
C VAL A 24 1.20 -23.45 -9.76
N ILE A 25 2.21 -23.24 -10.61
CA ILE A 25 2.92 -21.97 -10.71
C ILE A 25 2.02 -20.94 -11.39
N LEU A 26 1.51 -19.96 -10.65
CA LEU A 26 0.80 -18.81 -11.18
C LEU A 26 1.83 -17.73 -11.57
N ARG A 27 1.83 -17.32 -12.85
CA ARG A 27 2.67 -16.22 -13.33
C ARG A 27 1.85 -14.93 -13.27
N PHE A 28 2.18 -14.05 -12.34
CA PHE A 28 1.54 -12.74 -12.24
C PHE A 28 2.34 -11.69 -13.03
N GLU A 29 1.67 -10.92 -13.89
CA GLU A 29 2.26 -9.72 -14.47
C GLU A 29 2.28 -8.61 -13.41
N LEU A 30 3.48 -8.13 -13.07
CA LEU A 30 3.63 -7.03 -12.15
C LEU A 30 3.12 -5.73 -12.77
N ALA A 31 2.35 -4.96 -12.01
CA ALA A 31 2.00 -3.61 -12.41
C ALA A 31 3.27 -2.74 -12.41
N GLY A 32 3.62 -2.21 -13.59
CA GLY A 32 4.74 -1.28 -13.76
C GLY A 32 4.57 0.04 -13.01
N LEU A 33 5.65 0.83 -12.93
CA LEU A 33 5.64 2.12 -12.21
C LEU A 33 4.57 3.07 -12.77
N GLY A 34 4.42 3.16 -14.10
CA GLY A 34 3.46 4.03 -14.76
C GLY A 34 2.01 3.77 -14.37
N SER A 35 1.55 2.51 -14.37
CA SER A 35 0.18 2.17 -13.99
C SER A 35 -0.07 2.39 -12.49
N ARG A 36 0.94 2.21 -11.63
CA ARG A 36 0.83 2.53 -10.20
C ARG A 36 0.74 4.02 -9.94
N THR A 37 1.51 4.84 -10.66
CA THR A 37 1.47 6.30 -10.54
C THR A 37 0.16 6.85 -11.06
N ALA A 38 -0.31 6.38 -12.23
CA ALA A 38 -1.60 6.79 -12.77
C ALA A 38 -2.77 6.40 -11.84
N ALA A 39 -2.72 5.24 -11.19
CA ALA A 39 -3.74 4.84 -10.20
C ALA A 39 -3.73 5.80 -9.00
N ALA A 40 -2.54 6.17 -8.52
CA ALA A 40 -2.40 7.11 -7.42
C ALA A 40 -2.90 8.52 -7.79
N ILE A 41 -2.64 9.00 -9.01
CA ILE A 41 -3.18 10.28 -9.51
C ILE A 41 -4.71 10.23 -9.51
N TYR A 42 -5.30 9.14 -10.01
CA TYR A 42 -6.75 8.98 -9.99
C TYR A 42 -7.31 8.99 -8.56
N ASP A 43 -6.70 8.25 -7.64
CA ASP A 43 -7.09 8.23 -6.23
C ASP A 43 -6.92 9.63 -5.57
N LEU A 44 -5.90 10.41 -5.97
CA LEU A 44 -5.71 11.79 -5.51
C LEU A 44 -6.81 12.72 -6.02
N VAL A 45 -7.23 12.59 -7.28
CA VAL A 45 -8.37 13.34 -7.84
C VAL A 45 -9.65 12.99 -7.07
N VAL A 46 -9.88 11.71 -6.78
CA VAL A 46 -11.04 11.27 -5.98
C VAL A 46 -11.01 11.90 -4.58
N LEU A 47 -9.86 11.88 -3.90
CA LEU A 47 -9.69 12.55 -2.60
C LEU A 47 -9.91 14.06 -2.68
N PHE A 48 -9.42 14.72 -3.73
CA PHE A 48 -9.59 16.16 -3.93
C PHE A 48 -11.06 16.54 -4.19
N LEU A 49 -11.77 15.77 -5.01
CA LEU A 49 -13.21 15.98 -5.22
C LEU A 49 -14.01 15.76 -3.92
N MET A 50 -13.61 14.78 -3.11
CA MET A 50 -14.23 14.57 -1.80
C MET A 50 -13.92 15.71 -0.82
N LEU A 51 -12.74 16.33 -0.90
CA LEU A 51 -12.42 17.54 -0.12
C LEU A 51 -13.37 18.68 -0.50
N ILE A 52 -13.52 18.95 -1.80
CA ILE A 52 -14.43 19.99 -2.31
C ILE A 52 -15.85 19.73 -1.82
N LEU A 53 -16.31 18.47 -1.89
CA LEU A 53 -17.63 18.09 -1.41
C LEU A 53 -17.78 18.35 0.08
N VAL A 54 -16.80 17.98 0.91
CA VAL A 54 -16.82 18.25 2.35
C VAL A 54 -16.83 19.75 2.63
N MET A 55 -16.04 20.55 1.90
CA MET A 55 -16.04 22.02 2.04
C MET A 55 -17.38 22.62 1.64
N LEU A 56 -18.02 22.11 0.58
CA LEU A 56 -19.36 22.53 0.16
C LEU A 56 -20.40 22.17 1.22
N MET A 57 -20.37 20.93 1.75
CA MET A 57 -21.26 20.51 2.84
C MET A 57 -21.05 21.36 4.10
N PHE A 58 -19.81 21.74 4.40
CA PHE A 58 -19.50 22.62 5.51
C PHE A 58 -20.07 24.03 5.28
N SER A 59 -19.96 24.56 4.06
CA SER A 59 -20.55 25.85 3.69
C SER A 59 -22.07 25.86 3.81
N ILE A 60 -22.73 24.79 3.37
CA ILE A 60 -24.19 24.60 3.49
C ILE A 60 -24.59 24.42 4.97
N ALA A 61 -23.84 23.61 5.73
CA ALA A 61 -24.08 23.46 7.17
C ALA A 61 -23.93 24.80 7.92
N GLY A 62 -23.11 25.72 7.38
CA GLY A 62 -22.97 27.08 7.87
C GLY A 62 -24.25 27.93 7.81
N THR A 63 -25.24 27.55 6.98
CA THR A 63 -26.55 28.22 6.89
C THR A 63 -27.59 27.64 7.86
N LEU A 64 -27.25 26.58 8.60
CA LEU A 64 -28.10 25.99 9.62
C LEU A 64 -28.02 26.77 10.95
N GLY A 65 -28.97 26.53 11.85
CA GLY A 65 -29.00 27.15 13.18
C GLY A 65 -27.69 26.93 13.97
N THR A 66 -27.36 27.90 14.84
CA THR A 66 -26.07 27.99 15.55
C THR A 66 -25.68 26.72 16.32
N TRP A 67 -26.64 26.02 16.91
CA TRP A 67 -26.42 24.74 17.60
C TRP A 67 -26.07 23.58 16.65
N LEU A 68 -26.71 23.48 15.48
CA LEU A 68 -26.43 22.41 14.50
C LEU A 68 -25.09 22.62 13.79
N ARG A 69 -24.70 23.88 13.56
CA ARG A 69 -23.48 24.26 12.83
C ARG A 69 -22.20 23.69 13.46
N GLY A 70 -22.08 23.72 14.78
CA GLY A 70 -20.90 23.20 15.49
C GLY A 70 -20.75 21.68 15.36
N TRP A 71 -21.81 20.93 15.65
CA TRP A 71 -21.82 19.47 15.58
C TRP A 71 -21.66 18.97 14.14
N ALA A 72 -22.35 19.58 13.19
CA ALA A 72 -22.24 19.22 11.77
C ALA A 72 -20.83 19.49 11.23
N GLY A 73 -20.25 20.66 11.56
CA GLY A 73 -18.89 21.01 11.15
C GLY A 73 -17.84 20.03 11.68
N ALA A 74 -17.92 19.68 12.95
CA ALA A 74 -16.99 18.74 13.57
C ALA A 74 -17.16 17.30 13.04
N ALA A 75 -18.40 16.86 12.78
CA ALA A 75 -18.65 15.56 12.15
C ALA A 75 -18.08 15.49 10.72
N LEU A 76 -18.24 16.55 9.93
CA LEU A 76 -17.65 16.64 8.58
C LEU A 76 -16.12 16.62 8.61
N LEU A 77 -15.50 17.35 9.55
CA LEU A 77 -14.05 17.31 9.74
C LEU A 77 -13.56 15.91 10.15
N PHE A 78 -14.29 15.22 11.02
CA PHE A 78 -13.96 13.85 11.41
C PHE A 78 -14.06 12.86 10.24
N ILE A 79 -15.13 12.96 9.44
CA ILE A 79 -15.29 12.16 8.21
C ILE A 79 -14.12 12.44 7.27
N TRP A 80 -13.79 13.71 7.02
CA TRP A 80 -12.66 14.09 6.19
C TRP A 80 -11.34 13.51 6.70
N PHE A 81 -11.09 13.58 8.00
CA PHE A 81 -9.90 13.00 8.62
C PHE A 81 -9.82 11.49 8.38
N VAL A 82 -10.89 10.75 8.70
CA VAL A 82 -10.94 9.29 8.50
C VAL A 82 -10.77 8.92 7.03
N MET A 83 -11.36 9.69 6.12
CA MET A 83 -11.20 9.47 4.69
C MET A 83 -9.77 9.76 4.24
N PHE A 84 -9.22 10.92 4.55
CA PHE A 84 -7.88 11.31 4.10
C PHE A 84 -6.80 10.32 4.57
N TRP A 85 -6.84 9.93 5.84
CA TRP A 85 -5.85 9.02 6.43
C TRP A 85 -6.17 7.53 6.20
N GLY A 86 -7.45 7.17 6.12
CA GLY A 86 -7.90 5.78 6.06
C GLY A 86 -8.28 5.28 4.68
N TYR A 87 -8.47 6.13 3.66
CA TYR A 87 -9.00 5.77 2.34
C TYR A 87 -8.32 4.54 1.75
N PHE A 88 -6.99 4.55 1.65
CA PHE A 88 -6.27 3.46 0.98
C PHE A 88 -6.33 2.16 1.79
N THR A 89 -6.17 2.23 3.11
CA THR A 89 -6.32 1.06 3.98
C THR A 89 -7.72 0.48 3.89
N LEU A 90 -8.74 1.33 3.97
CA LEU A 90 -10.14 0.92 3.98
C LEU A 90 -10.53 0.29 2.65
N PHE A 91 -10.22 0.93 1.52
CA PHE A 91 -10.51 0.37 0.21
C PHE A 91 -9.66 -0.88 -0.06
N GLU A 92 -8.36 -0.88 0.19
CA GLU A 92 -7.55 -2.10 -0.06
C GLU A 92 -7.99 -3.28 0.81
N ALA A 93 -8.39 -3.05 2.05
CA ALA A 93 -8.85 -4.13 2.93
C ALA A 93 -10.29 -4.59 2.61
N LEU A 94 -11.21 -3.68 2.26
CA LEU A 94 -12.62 -4.01 2.02
C LEU A 94 -12.92 -4.41 0.57
N ALA A 95 -12.10 -3.96 -0.39
CA ALA A 95 -12.30 -4.18 -1.81
C ALA A 95 -11.26 -5.12 -2.45
N GLY A 96 -10.70 -6.04 -1.67
CA GLY A 96 -9.80 -7.09 -2.19
C GLY A 96 -8.52 -6.54 -2.83
N GLY A 97 -7.91 -5.53 -2.21
CA GLY A 97 -6.67 -4.91 -2.67
C GLY A 97 -6.84 -3.87 -3.77
N ARG A 98 -8.05 -3.38 -4.02
CA ARG A 98 -8.34 -2.41 -5.08
C ARG A 98 -8.89 -1.08 -4.53
N THR A 99 -8.19 0.02 -4.77
CA THR A 99 -8.72 1.40 -4.64
C THR A 99 -9.49 1.79 -5.91
N PRO A 100 -10.35 2.81 -5.89
CA PRO A 100 -11.03 3.32 -7.10
C PRO A 100 -10.10 3.53 -8.31
N GLY A 101 -8.95 4.17 -8.13
CA GLY A 101 -7.94 4.35 -9.18
C GLY A 101 -7.31 3.04 -9.64
N LYS A 102 -6.98 2.14 -8.72
CA LYS A 102 -6.48 0.79 -9.04
C LYS A 102 -7.49 -0.03 -9.82
N ARG A 103 -8.78 0.04 -9.44
CA ARG A 103 -9.88 -0.60 -10.18
C ARG A 103 -9.95 -0.05 -11.60
N ARG A 104 -9.86 1.27 -11.78
CA ARG A 104 -9.95 1.91 -13.09
C ARG A 104 -8.83 1.51 -14.05
N LEU A 105 -7.63 1.27 -13.52
CA LEU A 105 -6.47 0.83 -14.30
C LEU A 105 -6.29 -0.68 -14.40
N GLY A 106 -7.19 -1.46 -13.77
CA GLY A 106 -7.13 -2.92 -13.77
C GLY A 106 -5.87 -3.44 -13.08
N ILE A 107 -5.58 -2.95 -11.88
CA ILE A 107 -4.51 -3.44 -11.01
C ILE A 107 -5.05 -3.73 -9.61
N ARG A 108 -4.44 -4.67 -8.89
CA ARG A 108 -4.80 -4.98 -7.50
C ARG A 108 -3.58 -5.35 -6.66
N VAL A 109 -3.69 -5.20 -5.35
CA VAL A 109 -2.69 -5.64 -4.38
C VAL A 109 -3.03 -7.05 -3.90
N VAL A 110 -2.05 -7.95 -3.93
CA VAL A 110 -2.11 -9.30 -3.38
C VAL A 110 -0.91 -9.55 -2.47
N MET A 111 -0.99 -10.54 -1.59
CA MET A 111 0.17 -11.01 -0.82
C MET A 111 1.23 -11.55 -1.79
N ASP A 112 2.49 -11.52 -1.40
CA ASP A 112 3.58 -12.15 -2.15
C ASP A 112 3.38 -13.67 -2.34
N THR A 113 2.65 -14.32 -1.44
CA THR A 113 2.19 -15.70 -1.56
C THR A 113 1.03 -15.89 -2.54
N GLY A 114 0.54 -14.83 -3.20
CA GLY A 114 -0.59 -14.87 -4.12
C GLY A 114 -1.97 -14.86 -3.46
N HIS A 115 -2.04 -14.88 -2.12
CA HIS A 115 -3.30 -14.77 -1.38
C HIS A 115 -3.86 -13.33 -1.38
N PRO A 116 -5.16 -13.13 -1.14
CA PRO A 116 -5.72 -11.79 -0.97
C PRO A 116 -5.11 -11.02 0.20
N ILE A 117 -5.03 -9.69 0.04
CA ILE A 117 -4.46 -8.81 1.06
C ILE A 117 -5.26 -8.86 2.37
N THR A 118 -4.54 -8.89 3.50
CA THR A 118 -5.16 -8.81 4.83
C THR A 118 -5.37 -7.35 5.27
N PHE A 119 -6.33 -7.08 6.15
CA PHE A 119 -6.49 -5.73 6.73
C PHE A 119 -5.20 -5.23 7.38
N THR A 120 -4.50 -6.10 8.10
CA THR A 120 -3.22 -5.77 8.75
C THR A 120 -2.12 -5.46 7.74
N ALA A 121 -2.06 -6.18 6.61
CA ALA A 121 -1.12 -5.90 5.54
C ALA A 121 -1.48 -4.60 4.81
N ALA A 122 -2.76 -4.35 4.53
CA ALA A 122 -3.24 -3.10 3.95
C ALA A 122 -2.96 -1.90 4.87
N ALA A 123 -3.18 -2.04 6.18
CA ALA A 123 -2.87 -1.02 7.17
C ALA A 123 -1.35 -0.78 7.24
N ALA A 124 -0.55 -1.83 7.42
CA ALA A 124 0.92 -1.73 7.48
C ALA A 124 1.50 -1.03 6.24
N ARG A 125 1.06 -1.45 5.04
CA ARG A 125 1.47 -0.88 3.77
C ARG A 125 1.14 0.62 3.66
N ASN A 126 -0.07 1.02 4.04
CA ASN A 126 -0.52 2.41 3.93
C ASN A 126 -0.01 3.30 5.06
N LEU A 127 0.28 2.74 6.23
CA LEU A 127 1.02 3.44 7.29
C LEU A 127 2.44 3.76 6.84
N VAL A 128 3.12 2.83 6.18
CA VAL A 128 4.45 3.10 5.60
C VAL A 128 4.37 4.10 4.45
N ARG A 129 3.22 4.22 3.76
CA ARG A 129 3.03 5.29 2.79
C ARG A 129 3.16 6.69 3.40
N LEU A 130 2.87 6.86 4.69
CA LEU A 130 3.09 8.12 5.38
C LEU A 130 4.58 8.46 5.44
N VAL A 131 5.47 7.46 5.48
CA VAL A 131 6.92 7.63 5.31
C VAL A 131 7.23 8.09 3.90
N ASP A 132 6.64 7.43 2.90
CA ASP A 132 6.88 7.72 1.49
C ASP A 132 6.50 9.16 1.10
N ILE A 133 5.52 9.75 1.81
CA ILE A 133 5.02 11.12 1.64
C ILE A 133 5.97 12.17 2.25
N GLN A 134 6.91 11.77 3.12
CA GLN A 134 7.87 12.69 3.74
C GLN A 134 9.17 12.81 2.92
N PRO A 135 9.88 13.96 2.95
CA PRO A 135 9.44 15.26 3.46
C PRO A 135 8.55 16.02 2.46
N LEU A 136 7.70 16.91 2.98
CA LEU A 136 6.89 17.90 2.23
C LEU A 136 5.76 17.35 1.33
N GLY A 137 5.28 16.14 1.55
CA GLY A 137 4.17 15.60 0.74
C GLY A 137 4.56 15.15 -0.67
N SER A 138 5.86 15.17 -0.98
CA SER A 138 6.38 15.11 -2.34
C SER A 138 6.37 13.70 -2.97
N TYR A 139 6.10 12.64 -2.18
CA TYR A 139 6.23 11.22 -2.59
C TYR A 139 7.63 10.82 -3.09
N VAL A 140 8.62 11.73 -3.03
CA VAL A 140 9.95 11.55 -3.64
C VAL A 140 10.68 10.37 -3.02
N VAL A 141 10.63 10.21 -1.71
CA VAL A 141 11.27 9.09 -1.01
C VAL A 141 10.70 7.74 -1.47
N GLY A 142 9.37 7.64 -1.57
CA GLY A 142 8.70 6.45 -2.08
C GLY A 142 9.01 6.15 -3.55
N MET A 143 9.13 7.18 -4.39
CA MET A 143 9.49 7.03 -5.81
C MET A 143 10.94 6.59 -5.99
N LEU A 144 11.89 7.20 -5.26
CA LEU A 144 13.30 6.79 -5.27
C LEU A 144 13.44 5.33 -4.82
N PHE A 145 12.73 4.91 -3.77
CA PHE A 145 12.81 3.54 -3.28
C PHE A 145 12.34 2.51 -4.31
N VAL A 146 11.24 2.78 -5.02
CA VAL A 146 10.75 1.88 -6.09
C VAL A 146 11.70 1.86 -7.28
N PHE A 147 12.28 3.01 -7.63
CA PHE A 147 13.20 3.14 -8.76
C PHE A 147 14.49 2.33 -8.56
N PHE A 148 15.02 2.32 -7.32
CA PHE A 148 16.22 1.55 -6.98
C PHE A 148 15.97 0.07 -6.63
N GLN A 149 14.71 -0.38 -6.54
CA GLN A 149 14.40 -1.77 -6.19
C GLN A 149 14.09 -2.63 -7.43
N SER A 150 14.86 -3.71 -7.61
CA SER A 150 14.76 -4.67 -8.72
C SER A 150 13.37 -5.32 -8.89
N HIS A 151 12.55 -5.36 -7.84
CA HIS A 151 11.21 -5.96 -7.82
C HIS A 151 10.06 -4.95 -7.92
N HIS A 152 10.36 -3.66 -8.10
CA HIS A 152 9.36 -2.57 -8.12
C HIS A 152 8.40 -2.61 -6.93
N LYS A 153 8.88 -3.01 -5.73
CA LYS A 153 8.09 -2.96 -4.50
C LYS A 153 8.28 -1.58 -3.86
N ARG A 154 7.22 -1.00 -3.30
CA ARG A 154 7.37 0.17 -2.40
C ARG A 154 7.86 -0.31 -1.05
N LEU A 155 8.38 0.60 -0.22
CA LEU A 155 8.77 0.25 1.16
C LEU A 155 7.59 -0.38 1.92
N GLY A 156 6.38 0.16 1.75
CA GLY A 156 5.17 -0.42 2.33
C GLY A 156 4.82 -1.81 1.81
N ASP A 157 5.19 -2.13 0.56
CA ASP A 157 4.91 -3.42 -0.07
C ASP A 157 5.87 -4.48 0.46
N VAL A 158 7.12 -4.10 0.71
CA VAL A 158 8.13 -4.94 1.37
C VAL A 158 7.72 -5.23 2.81
N VAL A 159 7.37 -4.21 3.57
CA VAL A 159 6.98 -4.34 4.99
C VAL A 159 5.73 -5.20 5.15
N ALA A 160 4.76 -5.07 4.23
CA ALA A 160 3.50 -5.80 4.29
C ALA A 160 3.55 -7.19 3.62
N GLY A 161 4.64 -7.55 2.93
CA GLY A 161 4.71 -8.79 2.15
C GLY A 161 3.69 -8.82 1.01
N THR A 162 3.57 -7.71 0.26
CA THR A 162 2.58 -7.58 -0.81
C THR A 162 3.21 -7.25 -2.17
N ILE A 163 2.48 -7.55 -3.23
CA ILE A 163 2.82 -7.21 -4.61
C ILE A 163 1.60 -6.62 -5.32
N VAL A 164 1.83 -5.79 -6.33
CA VAL A 164 0.77 -5.21 -7.15
C VAL A 164 0.77 -5.90 -8.51
N VAL A 165 -0.34 -6.55 -8.83
CA VAL A 165 -0.51 -7.36 -10.04
C VAL A 165 -1.50 -6.70 -10.99
N ARG A 166 -1.28 -6.92 -12.29
CA ARG A 166 -2.24 -6.52 -13.33
C ARG A 166 -3.43 -7.47 -13.33
N ASP A 167 -4.61 -6.90 -13.45
CA ASP A 167 -5.89 -7.55 -13.21
C ASP A 167 -6.97 -6.86 -14.04
N ARG A 168 -6.92 -7.10 -15.36
CA ARG A 168 -7.88 -6.53 -16.30
C ARG A 168 -8.97 -7.56 -16.66
N PRO A 169 -10.25 -7.18 -16.60
CA PRO A 169 -11.35 -8.06 -16.97
C PRO A 169 -11.47 -8.31 -18.48
N GLU A 170 -10.94 -7.41 -19.31
CA GLU A 170 -10.94 -7.54 -20.79
C GLU A 170 -10.07 -8.72 -21.27
N ASP A 171 -9.04 -9.08 -20.51
CA ASP A 171 -8.16 -10.20 -20.82
C ASP A 171 -8.74 -11.56 -20.38
N LEU A 172 -9.95 -11.59 -19.81
CA LEU A 172 -10.67 -12.80 -19.40
C LEU A 172 -11.60 -13.33 -20.49
N VAL A 173 -11.44 -12.88 -21.73
CA VAL A 173 -12.18 -13.39 -22.90
C VAL A 173 -11.18 -14.10 -23.78
N LEU A 174 -11.36 -15.41 -23.98
CA LEU A 174 -10.66 -16.11 -25.05
C LEU A 174 -11.21 -15.51 -26.35
N ALA A 175 -10.41 -14.68 -27.04
CA ALA A 175 -10.84 -14.00 -28.25
C ALA A 175 -11.49 -15.02 -29.22
N ALA A 176 -12.61 -14.61 -29.85
CA ALA A 176 -13.28 -15.45 -30.84
C ALA A 176 -12.27 -15.92 -31.90
N PRO A 177 -12.44 -17.13 -32.47
CA PRO A 177 -11.61 -17.56 -33.59
C PRO A 177 -11.58 -16.45 -34.64
N VAL A 178 -10.39 -16.03 -35.04
CA VAL A 178 -10.24 -15.08 -36.15
C VAL A 178 -11.02 -15.68 -37.33
N PRO A 179 -11.90 -14.91 -38.01
CA PRO A 179 -12.65 -15.42 -39.15
C PRO A 179 -11.68 -16.04 -40.15
N ALA A 180 -11.99 -17.23 -40.65
CA ALA A 180 -11.15 -17.99 -41.59
C ALA A 180 -10.77 -17.17 -42.84
N GLU A 181 -11.56 -16.14 -43.17
CA GLU A 181 -11.35 -15.21 -44.27
C GLU A 181 -10.13 -14.29 -44.07
N ALA A 182 -9.70 -14.01 -42.83
CA ALA A 182 -8.52 -13.17 -42.57
C ALA A 182 -7.19 -13.94 -42.65
N GLU A 183 -7.23 -15.28 -42.70
CA GLU A 183 -6.05 -16.15 -42.76
C GLU A 183 -5.64 -16.54 -44.19
N GLN A 184 -6.43 -16.15 -45.20
CA GLN A 184 -6.09 -16.23 -46.63
C GLN A 184 -5.24 -15.03 -47.10
N LEU A 185 -4.35 -14.52 -46.25
CA LEU A 185 -3.28 -13.65 -46.75
C LEU A 185 -2.23 -14.55 -47.39
N ASP A 186 -2.03 -14.34 -48.69
CA ASP A 186 -1.12 -15.03 -49.61
C ASP A 186 0.35 -14.86 -49.16
N ALA A 187 0.72 -15.51 -48.06
CA ALA A 187 2.00 -15.29 -47.39
C ALA A 187 3.17 -16.01 -48.09
N GLY A 188 2.90 -16.76 -49.17
CA GLY A 188 3.91 -17.58 -49.86
C GLY A 188 4.46 -18.73 -49.00
N PRO A 189 5.33 -19.58 -49.57
CA PRO A 189 5.91 -20.70 -48.83
C PRO A 189 6.86 -20.21 -47.70
N PRO A 190 6.97 -20.95 -46.57
CA PRO A 190 7.99 -20.73 -45.57
C PRO A 190 9.38 -20.70 -46.22
N ALA A 191 10.16 -19.66 -45.91
CA ALA A 191 11.49 -19.41 -46.46
C ALA A 191 12.61 -20.09 -45.64
N LEU A 192 12.33 -20.41 -44.37
CA LEU A 192 13.26 -21.16 -43.52
C LEU A 192 12.91 -22.65 -43.52
N SER A 193 13.93 -23.51 -43.41
CA SER A 193 13.74 -24.93 -43.10
C SER A 193 13.21 -25.12 -41.67
N ASP A 194 12.67 -26.31 -41.37
CA ASP A 194 12.10 -26.61 -40.04
C ASP A 194 13.16 -26.57 -38.93
N ASP A 195 14.41 -26.90 -39.24
CA ASP A 195 15.53 -26.83 -38.29
C ASP A 195 15.99 -25.40 -38.06
N GLU A 196 16.08 -24.60 -39.13
CA GLU A 196 16.39 -23.16 -39.04
C GLU A 196 15.30 -22.41 -38.26
N PHE A 197 14.03 -22.74 -38.49
CA PHE A 197 12.91 -22.15 -37.76
C PHE A 197 12.91 -22.55 -36.28
N ARG A 198 13.20 -23.82 -35.96
CA ARG A 198 13.33 -24.27 -34.56
C ARG A 198 14.48 -23.58 -33.83
N LEU A 199 15.61 -23.37 -34.50
CA LEU A 199 16.75 -22.63 -33.95
C LEU A 199 16.37 -21.17 -33.66
N LEU A 200 15.69 -20.51 -34.61
CA LEU A 200 15.19 -19.15 -34.46
C LEU A 200 14.16 -19.07 -33.32
N GLU A 201 13.20 -19.99 -33.27
CA GLU A 201 12.17 -20.08 -32.23
C GLU A 201 12.79 -20.25 -30.83
N GLN A 202 13.76 -21.16 -30.68
CA GLN A 202 14.46 -21.35 -29.41
C GLN A 202 15.24 -20.11 -28.96
N PHE A 203 15.85 -19.41 -29.91
CA PHE A 203 16.55 -18.16 -29.64
C PHE A 203 15.59 -17.05 -29.20
N ILE A 204 14.49 -16.83 -29.94
CA ILE A 204 13.49 -15.80 -29.63
C ILE A 204 12.80 -16.08 -28.30
N LEU A 205 12.42 -17.34 -28.02
CA LEU A 205 11.78 -17.73 -26.76
C LEU A 205 12.69 -17.57 -25.53
N ARG A 206 14.02 -17.52 -25.72
CA ARG A 206 15.02 -17.32 -24.65
C ARG A 206 15.64 -15.93 -24.67
N LEU A 207 15.24 -15.05 -25.58
CA LEU A 207 15.89 -13.76 -25.80
C LEU A 207 15.92 -12.88 -24.54
N ASP A 208 14.87 -12.94 -23.72
CA ASP A 208 14.76 -12.17 -22.48
C ASP A 208 15.49 -12.83 -21.28
N ASP A 209 15.80 -14.12 -21.38
CA ASP A 209 16.51 -14.89 -20.35
C ASP A 209 18.04 -14.91 -20.57
N LEU A 210 18.51 -14.49 -21.75
CA LEU A 210 19.94 -14.46 -22.10
C LEU A 210 20.64 -13.23 -21.51
N ALA A 211 21.84 -13.46 -20.96
CA ALA A 211 22.70 -12.38 -20.49
C ALA A 211 23.02 -11.39 -21.64
N PRO A 212 23.12 -10.07 -21.36
CA PRO A 212 23.32 -9.05 -22.40
C PRO A 212 24.52 -9.32 -23.31
N GLU A 213 25.61 -9.85 -22.75
CA GLU A 213 26.86 -10.17 -23.46
C GLU A 213 26.65 -11.33 -24.44
N VAL A 214 25.83 -12.30 -24.06
CA VAL A 214 25.48 -13.46 -24.89
C VAL A 214 24.56 -13.00 -26.03
N ARG A 215 23.58 -12.13 -25.75
CA ARG A 215 22.70 -11.57 -26.79
C ARG A 215 23.48 -10.79 -27.85
N LEU A 216 24.37 -9.91 -27.41
CA LEU A 216 25.20 -9.09 -28.30
C LEU A 216 26.16 -9.93 -29.16
N ARG A 217 26.52 -11.14 -28.70
CA ARG A 217 27.35 -12.08 -29.47
C ARG A 217 26.53 -12.92 -30.45
N PHE A 218 25.44 -13.53 -30.00
CA PHE A 218 24.70 -14.53 -30.79
C PHE A 218 23.66 -13.92 -31.73
N ALA A 219 23.07 -12.76 -31.41
CA ALA A 219 22.08 -12.13 -32.29
C ALA A 219 22.68 -11.74 -33.65
N PRO A 220 23.88 -11.12 -33.75
CA PRO A 220 24.53 -10.86 -35.03
C PRO A 220 24.86 -12.15 -35.80
N GLU A 221 25.42 -13.16 -35.11
CA GLU A 221 25.82 -14.43 -35.73
C GLU A 221 24.62 -15.16 -36.36
N LEU A 222 23.49 -15.20 -35.65
CA LEU A 222 22.26 -15.81 -36.15
C LEU A 222 21.60 -14.95 -37.25
N ALA A 223 21.63 -13.61 -37.11
CA ALA A 223 21.11 -12.69 -38.12
C ALA A 223 21.92 -12.74 -39.42
N ASP A 224 23.23 -12.94 -39.37
CA ASP A 224 24.07 -13.12 -40.55
C ASP A 224 23.87 -14.49 -41.18
N ARG A 225 23.76 -15.55 -40.36
CA ARG A 225 23.48 -16.91 -40.85
C ARG A 225 22.14 -17.01 -41.59
N LEU A 226 21.09 -16.38 -41.05
CA LEU A 226 19.75 -16.42 -41.65
C LEU A 226 19.52 -15.29 -42.67
N GLY A 227 20.25 -14.17 -42.55
CA GLY A 227 20.07 -12.97 -43.35
C GLY A 227 20.61 -13.05 -44.78
N GLN A 228 21.45 -14.04 -45.12
CA GLN A 228 21.95 -14.23 -46.49
C GLN A 228 20.84 -14.40 -47.54
N ARG A 229 19.64 -14.85 -47.12
CA ARG A 229 18.47 -15.06 -47.98
C ARG A 229 17.49 -13.88 -48.02
N PHE A 230 17.75 -12.81 -47.25
CA PHE A 230 16.85 -11.66 -47.12
C PHE A 230 17.61 -10.35 -47.41
N PRO A 231 17.65 -9.92 -48.69
CA PRO A 231 18.38 -8.72 -49.11
C PRO A 231 17.86 -7.44 -48.44
N GLU A 232 16.56 -7.39 -48.17
CA GLU A 232 15.89 -6.32 -47.43
C GLU A 232 15.74 -6.74 -45.96
N ARG A 233 16.79 -6.53 -45.15
CA ARG A 233 16.79 -6.81 -43.71
C ARG A 233 16.96 -5.54 -42.87
N ASP A 234 16.32 -5.50 -41.70
CA ASP A 234 16.58 -4.43 -40.71
C ASP A 234 18.05 -4.49 -40.28
N PRO A 235 18.78 -3.37 -40.25
CA PRO A 235 20.20 -3.35 -39.89
C PRO A 235 20.46 -3.75 -38.43
N ARG A 236 19.43 -3.80 -37.57
CA ARG A 236 19.55 -4.29 -36.20
C ARG A 236 19.29 -5.81 -36.14
N PRO A 237 20.27 -6.63 -35.72
CA PRO A 237 20.15 -8.10 -35.71
C PRO A 237 18.92 -8.63 -34.97
N GLU A 238 18.67 -8.15 -33.74
CA GLU A 238 17.54 -8.62 -32.94
C GLU A 238 16.19 -8.27 -33.58
N LYS A 239 16.06 -7.05 -34.12
CA LYS A 239 14.82 -6.60 -34.75
C LYS A 239 14.54 -7.40 -36.03
N PHE A 240 15.57 -7.64 -36.84
CA PHE A 240 15.48 -8.52 -38.00
C PHE A 240 15.02 -9.94 -37.62
N LEU A 241 15.63 -10.56 -36.61
CA LEU A 241 15.30 -11.92 -36.17
C LEU A 241 13.86 -12.03 -35.64
N ILE A 242 13.38 -11.03 -34.89
CA ILE A 242 12.00 -10.97 -34.39
C ILE A 242 11.03 -10.83 -35.57
N THR A 243 11.30 -9.92 -36.52
CA THR A 243 10.45 -9.74 -37.70
C THR A 243 10.43 -11.00 -38.57
N LEU A 244 11.59 -11.64 -38.78
CA LEU A 244 11.71 -12.88 -39.52
C LEU A 244 10.91 -14.03 -38.86
N TYR A 245 10.98 -14.14 -37.53
CA TYR A 245 10.21 -15.13 -36.77
C TYR A 245 8.71 -14.93 -36.92
N ASP A 246 8.21 -13.70 -36.75
CA ASP A 246 6.79 -13.38 -36.89
C ASP A 246 6.28 -13.68 -38.32
N THR A 247 7.07 -13.32 -39.33
CA THR A 247 6.76 -13.60 -40.74
C THR A 247 6.72 -15.11 -41.02
N GLU A 248 7.73 -15.86 -40.60
CA GLU A 248 7.79 -17.32 -40.79
C GLU A 248 6.69 -18.05 -40.03
N LEU A 249 6.39 -17.63 -38.80
CA LEU A 249 5.30 -18.19 -38.01
C LEU A 249 3.95 -18.01 -38.72
N THR A 250 3.73 -16.84 -39.34
CA THR A 250 2.53 -16.54 -40.12
C THR A 250 2.43 -17.42 -41.36
N LYS A 251 3.52 -17.56 -42.14
CA LYS A 251 3.56 -18.45 -43.32
C LYS A 251 3.34 -19.91 -42.97
N ARG A 252 3.92 -20.37 -41.86
CA ARG A 252 3.79 -21.75 -41.37
C ARG A 252 2.39 -22.04 -40.82
N ARG A 253 1.76 -21.07 -40.17
CA ARG A 253 0.33 -21.12 -39.79
C ARG A 253 -0.57 -21.19 -41.00
N ALA A 254 -0.35 -20.33 -42.01
CA ALA A 254 -1.09 -20.36 -43.27
C ALA A 254 -0.93 -21.69 -44.02
N LYS A 255 0.29 -22.26 -44.10
CA LYS A 255 0.55 -23.60 -44.68
C LYS A 255 -0.17 -24.72 -43.91
N THR A 256 -0.23 -24.60 -42.57
CA THR A 256 -0.92 -25.55 -41.70
C THR A 256 -2.45 -25.42 -41.83
N ALA A 257 -2.96 -24.20 -41.98
CA ALA A 257 -4.37 -23.89 -42.23
C ALA A 257 -4.83 -24.34 -43.63
N ALA A 258 -4.02 -24.14 -44.66
CA ALA A 258 -4.27 -24.64 -46.01
C ALA A 258 -4.32 -26.18 -46.06
N ARG A 259 -3.46 -26.86 -45.29
CA ARG A 259 -3.54 -28.32 -45.06
C ARG A 259 -4.80 -28.75 -44.30
N ARG A 260 -5.36 -27.88 -43.45
CA ARG A 260 -6.59 -28.13 -42.68
C ARG A 260 -7.87 -27.99 -43.52
N GLY A 261 -7.85 -27.18 -44.59
CA GLY A 261 -8.99 -26.97 -45.50
C GLY A 261 -9.34 -28.17 -46.39
N GLY A 262 -8.39 -29.07 -46.68
CA GLY A 262 -8.59 -30.23 -47.56
C GLY A 262 -8.87 -31.57 -46.87
N GLY A 263 -8.96 -31.61 -45.53
CA GLY A 263 -9.04 -32.87 -44.79
C GLY A 263 -9.39 -32.65 -43.32
N GLY A 264 -10.60 -32.15 -43.08
CA GLY A 264 -11.13 -31.91 -41.74
C GLY A 264 -11.10 -33.16 -40.85
N ALA A 265 -10.83 -32.94 -39.56
CA ALA A 265 -10.94 -33.88 -38.43
C ALA A 265 -9.70 -34.69 -37.98
N ARG A 266 -8.70 -35.03 -38.81
CA ARG A 266 -7.62 -35.94 -38.33
C ARG A 266 -6.39 -35.30 -37.66
N ALA A 267 -6.10 -34.02 -37.88
CA ALA A 267 -4.87 -33.38 -37.35
C ALA A 267 -5.10 -32.05 -36.60
N ALA A 268 -6.13 -31.96 -35.77
CA ALA A 268 -6.10 -30.98 -34.67
C ALA A 268 -5.08 -31.50 -33.66
N GLY A 269 -4.05 -30.70 -33.35
CA GLY A 269 -3.05 -31.06 -32.35
C GLY A 269 -3.73 -31.39 -31.02
N MET A 270 -3.10 -32.21 -30.19
CA MET A 270 -3.68 -32.63 -28.91
C MET A 270 -4.10 -31.42 -28.05
N GLY A 271 -3.37 -30.31 -28.15
CA GLY A 271 -3.71 -29.01 -27.57
C GLY A 271 -5.02 -28.41 -28.09
N ASP A 272 -5.22 -28.31 -29.40
CA ASP A 272 -6.43 -27.70 -30.00
C ASP A 272 -7.70 -28.49 -29.64
N ARG A 273 -7.62 -29.83 -29.66
CA ARG A 273 -8.73 -30.70 -29.24
C ARG A 273 -9.04 -30.55 -27.75
N PHE A 274 -8.00 -30.46 -26.93
CA PHE A 274 -8.13 -30.23 -25.50
C PHE A 274 -8.83 -28.90 -25.20
N VAL A 275 -8.45 -27.82 -25.89
CA VAL A 275 -9.09 -26.51 -25.77
C VAL A 275 -10.57 -26.57 -26.18
N ALA A 276 -10.87 -27.11 -27.37
CA ALA A 276 -12.25 -27.19 -27.86
C ALA A 276 -13.17 -27.98 -26.91
N MET A 277 -12.65 -29.06 -26.31
CA MET A 277 -13.41 -29.89 -25.37
C MET A 277 -13.67 -29.21 -24.03
N LYS A 278 -12.73 -28.40 -23.52
CA LYS A 278 -12.77 -27.85 -22.17
C LYS A 278 -13.22 -26.37 -22.09
N GLN A 279 -13.22 -25.65 -23.21
CA GLN A 279 -13.51 -24.21 -23.25
C GLN A 279 -14.85 -23.84 -22.59
N GLN A 280 -15.91 -24.62 -22.81
CA GLN A 280 -17.22 -24.37 -22.21
C GLN A 280 -17.19 -24.53 -20.68
N ALA A 281 -16.48 -25.53 -20.18
CA ALA A 281 -16.32 -25.76 -18.74
C ALA A 281 -15.52 -24.63 -18.07
N TRP A 282 -14.45 -24.16 -18.73
CA TRP A 282 -13.66 -23.03 -18.25
C TRP A 282 -14.48 -21.75 -18.15
N GLU A 283 -15.32 -21.48 -19.15
CA GLU A 283 -16.19 -20.31 -19.17
C GLU A 283 -17.28 -20.38 -18.08
N ALA A 284 -17.88 -21.55 -17.87
CA ALA A 284 -18.85 -21.75 -16.79
C ALA A 284 -18.24 -21.54 -15.40
N PHE A 285 -17.00 -22.01 -15.19
CA PHE A 285 -16.28 -21.75 -13.94
C PHE A 285 -15.87 -20.28 -13.82
N ARG A 286 -15.44 -19.61 -14.90
CA ARG A 286 -15.13 -18.17 -14.90
C ARG A 286 -16.30 -17.35 -14.38
N GLN A 287 -17.50 -17.62 -14.87
CA GLN A 287 -18.73 -16.93 -14.44
C GLN A 287 -19.02 -17.18 -12.95
N ARG A 288 -18.89 -18.44 -12.49
CA ARG A 288 -19.07 -18.78 -11.07
C ARG A 288 -18.00 -18.15 -10.19
N ALA A 289 -16.73 -18.20 -10.57
CA ALA A 289 -15.63 -17.56 -9.84
C ALA A 289 -15.83 -16.05 -9.75
N SER A 290 -16.29 -15.39 -10.82
CA SER A 290 -16.62 -13.95 -10.84
C SER A 290 -17.80 -13.62 -9.91
N ARG A 291 -18.83 -14.47 -9.87
CA ARG A 291 -19.96 -14.33 -8.93
C ARG A 291 -19.48 -14.47 -7.49
N VAL A 292 -18.66 -15.47 -7.19
CA VAL A 292 -18.08 -15.68 -5.86
C VAL A 292 -17.15 -14.54 -5.45
N GLU A 293 -16.40 -13.95 -6.39
CA GLU A 293 -15.58 -12.77 -6.12
C GLU A 293 -16.43 -11.54 -5.73
N LYS A 294 -17.60 -11.36 -6.34
CA LYS A 294 -18.51 -10.23 -6.07
C LYS A 294 -19.37 -10.44 -4.83
N GLU A 295 -19.96 -11.62 -4.68
CA GLU A 295 -20.98 -11.93 -3.65
C GLU A 295 -20.41 -12.71 -2.46
N GLY A 296 -19.19 -13.23 -2.57
CA GLY A 296 -18.52 -14.08 -1.59
C GLY A 296 -18.99 -15.55 -1.64
N LEU A 297 -18.23 -16.45 -1.02
CA LEU A 297 -18.53 -17.90 -0.96
C LEU A 297 -19.91 -18.23 -0.33
N LYS A 298 -20.50 -17.28 0.41
CA LYS A 298 -21.83 -17.43 1.02
C LYS A 298 -22.97 -17.41 0.00
N SER A 299 -22.71 -16.92 -1.22
CA SER A 299 -23.69 -17.02 -2.30
C SER A 299 -23.84 -18.45 -2.83
N LEU A 300 -22.93 -19.35 -2.45
CA LEU A 300 -22.99 -20.77 -2.79
C LEU A 300 -23.64 -21.57 -1.64
N SER A 301 -24.57 -22.45 -2.00
CA SER A 301 -25.05 -23.52 -1.11
C SER A 301 -23.93 -24.51 -0.77
N GLY A 302 -24.09 -25.29 0.31
CA GLY A 302 -23.06 -26.26 0.75
C GLY A 302 -22.67 -27.30 -0.32
N ARG A 303 -23.60 -27.65 -1.21
CA ARG A 303 -23.35 -28.57 -2.34
C ARG A 303 -22.57 -27.86 -3.47
N GLU A 304 -22.93 -26.61 -3.77
CA GLU A 304 -22.22 -25.78 -4.75
C GLU A 304 -20.79 -25.43 -4.32
N LEU A 305 -20.56 -25.24 -3.02
CA LEU A 305 -19.22 -24.98 -2.47
C LEU A 305 -18.26 -26.15 -2.71
N THR A 306 -18.72 -27.37 -2.44
CA THR A 306 -17.94 -28.60 -2.67
C THR A 306 -17.67 -28.80 -4.17
N GLY A 307 -18.68 -28.53 -5.01
CA GLY A 307 -18.52 -28.56 -6.47
C GLY A 307 -17.51 -27.52 -6.97
N PHE A 308 -17.57 -26.30 -6.47
CA PHE A 308 -16.65 -25.21 -6.84
C PHE A 308 -15.19 -25.55 -6.50
N ALA A 309 -14.94 -26.17 -5.34
CA ALA A 309 -13.59 -26.61 -4.96
C ALA A 309 -13.05 -27.73 -5.86
N ALA A 310 -13.92 -28.65 -6.29
CA ALA A 310 -13.55 -29.71 -7.22
C ALA A 310 -13.22 -29.16 -8.62
N GLU A 311 -14.08 -28.29 -9.15
CA GLU A 311 -13.88 -27.64 -10.44
C GLU A 311 -12.61 -26.77 -10.46
N TYR A 312 -12.32 -26.06 -9.37
CA TYR A 312 -11.07 -25.32 -9.24
C TYR A 312 -9.84 -26.21 -9.40
N ARG A 313 -9.79 -27.36 -8.69
CA ARG A 313 -8.68 -28.31 -8.81
C ARG A 313 -8.57 -28.89 -10.21
N GLU A 314 -9.71 -29.14 -10.86
CA GLU A 314 -9.75 -29.62 -12.24
C GLU A 314 -9.16 -28.59 -13.22
N ILE A 315 -9.50 -27.30 -13.07
CA ILE A 315 -8.97 -26.25 -13.95
C ILE A 315 -7.49 -25.96 -13.66
N ALA A 316 -7.07 -26.08 -12.40
CA ALA A 316 -5.66 -26.02 -12.03
C ALA A 316 -4.86 -27.15 -12.72
N ALA A 317 -5.41 -28.37 -12.77
CA ALA A 317 -4.84 -29.48 -13.53
C ALA A 317 -4.90 -29.24 -15.05
N ASP A 318 -5.97 -28.63 -15.56
CA ASP A 318 -6.08 -28.24 -16.98
C ASP A 318 -4.99 -27.26 -17.39
N LEU A 319 -4.63 -26.29 -16.54
CA LEU A 319 -3.52 -25.37 -16.79
C LEU A 319 -2.17 -26.12 -16.86
N ALA A 320 -1.94 -27.10 -16.00
CA ALA A 320 -0.73 -27.93 -16.05
C ALA A 320 -0.69 -28.79 -17.33
N ARG A 321 -1.82 -29.39 -17.74
CA ARG A 321 -1.96 -30.14 -19.00
C ARG A 321 -1.75 -29.24 -20.22
N ALA A 322 -2.36 -28.06 -20.23
CA ALA A 322 -2.25 -27.06 -21.29
C ALA A 322 -0.79 -26.65 -21.55
N ARG A 323 -0.01 -26.46 -20.48
CA ARG A 323 1.44 -26.19 -20.57
C ARG A 323 2.21 -27.33 -21.22
N THR A 324 1.86 -28.56 -20.87
CA THR A 324 2.49 -29.78 -21.41
C THR A 324 2.14 -29.97 -22.90
N TYR A 325 0.91 -29.65 -23.30
CA TYR A 325 0.45 -29.76 -24.68
C TYR A 325 0.89 -28.62 -25.60
N GLY A 326 1.59 -27.61 -25.07
CA GLY A 326 2.06 -26.46 -25.85
C GLY A 326 0.94 -25.65 -26.50
N VAL A 327 -0.20 -25.49 -25.81
CA VAL A 327 -1.34 -24.71 -26.34
C VAL A 327 -0.97 -23.22 -26.49
N ASP A 328 -1.76 -22.50 -27.29
CA ASP A 328 -1.56 -21.07 -27.54
C ASP A 328 -1.33 -20.28 -26.22
N PRO A 329 -0.31 -19.40 -26.16
CA PRO A 329 -0.01 -18.59 -24.97
C PRO A 329 -1.22 -17.82 -24.41
N ARG A 330 -2.18 -17.41 -25.25
CA ARG A 330 -3.43 -16.75 -24.82
C ARG A 330 -4.31 -17.67 -23.99
N VAL A 331 -4.37 -18.96 -24.33
CA VAL A 331 -5.11 -19.96 -23.57
C VAL A 331 -4.44 -20.22 -22.22
N LEU A 332 -3.10 -20.30 -22.20
CA LEU A 332 -2.33 -20.44 -20.95
C LEU A 332 -2.55 -19.25 -20.01
N GLU A 333 -2.60 -18.04 -20.57
CA GLU A 333 -2.87 -16.83 -19.79
C GLU A 333 -4.31 -16.82 -19.26
N TYR A 334 -5.30 -17.14 -20.09
CA TYR A 334 -6.70 -17.24 -19.70
C TYR A 334 -6.90 -18.25 -18.56
N LEU A 335 -6.37 -19.47 -18.71
CA LEU A 335 -6.40 -20.49 -17.67
C LEU A 335 -5.68 -20.05 -16.40
N GLY A 336 -4.49 -19.44 -16.53
CA GLY A 336 -3.75 -18.88 -15.40
C GLY A 336 -4.58 -17.88 -14.59
N ARG A 337 -5.32 -16.99 -15.27
CA ARG A 337 -6.17 -15.99 -14.61
C ARG A 337 -7.39 -16.59 -13.96
N ILE A 338 -8.05 -17.56 -14.60
CA ILE A 338 -9.23 -18.23 -14.03
C ILE A 338 -8.85 -19.07 -12.81
N VAL A 339 -7.74 -19.80 -12.86
CA VAL A 339 -7.20 -20.51 -11.69
C VAL A 339 -6.87 -19.50 -10.59
N SER A 340 -6.28 -18.36 -10.91
CA SER A 340 -6.02 -17.31 -9.91
C SER A 340 -7.31 -16.77 -9.28
N ALA A 341 -8.37 -16.56 -10.08
CA ALA A 341 -9.67 -16.11 -9.59
C ALA A 341 -10.33 -17.17 -8.67
N GLY A 342 -10.32 -18.44 -9.09
CA GLY A 342 -10.80 -19.56 -8.28
C GLY A 342 -10.02 -19.76 -6.99
N HIS A 343 -8.69 -19.65 -7.06
CA HIS A 343 -7.80 -19.72 -5.90
C HIS A 343 -8.13 -18.61 -4.90
N ASN A 344 -8.26 -17.37 -5.37
CA ASN A 344 -8.64 -16.24 -4.54
C ASN A 344 -10.06 -16.37 -3.97
N ALA A 345 -10.98 -17.01 -4.69
CA ALA A 345 -12.33 -17.27 -4.21
C ALA A 345 -12.35 -18.33 -3.09
N LEU A 346 -11.59 -19.43 -3.22
CA LEU A 346 -11.55 -20.54 -2.26
C LEU A 346 -10.66 -20.28 -1.04
N TYR A 347 -9.45 -19.79 -1.31
CA TYR A 347 -8.40 -19.58 -0.31
C TYR A 347 -8.27 -18.12 0.10
N GLY A 348 -9.02 -17.22 -0.54
CA GLY A 348 -9.20 -15.88 -0.04
C GLY A 348 -9.71 -15.92 1.38
N LEU A 349 -9.01 -15.22 2.27
CA LEU A 349 -9.39 -15.12 3.66
C LEU A 349 -10.85 -14.67 3.75
N ARG A 350 -11.71 -15.64 4.09
CA ARG A 350 -13.02 -15.52 4.75
C ARG A 350 -13.55 -14.09 4.73
N GLY A 351 -14.58 -13.85 3.93
CA GLY A 351 -15.31 -12.58 3.90
C GLY A 351 -15.38 -11.96 5.30
N VAL A 352 -14.75 -10.78 5.44
CA VAL A 352 -14.60 -9.99 6.67
C VAL A 352 -14.86 -10.83 7.92
N ARG A 353 -13.93 -11.72 8.29
CA ARG A 353 -13.97 -12.35 9.62
C ARG A 353 -13.91 -11.18 10.59
N ARG A 354 -15.06 -10.79 11.17
CA ARG A 354 -15.21 -9.62 12.06
C ARG A 354 -13.97 -9.59 12.93
N LEU A 355 -13.06 -8.65 12.67
CA LEU A 355 -11.93 -8.46 13.56
C LEU A 355 -12.60 -8.24 14.92
N PRO A 356 -12.27 -9.01 15.96
CA PRO A 356 -12.75 -8.66 17.29
C PRO A 356 -12.04 -7.36 17.65
N LEU A 357 -12.58 -6.23 17.18
CA LEU A 357 -11.98 -4.91 17.27
C LEU A 357 -11.75 -4.58 18.74
N GLY A 358 -12.67 -4.99 19.62
CA GLY A 358 -12.48 -4.95 21.06
C GLY A 358 -11.27 -5.72 21.56
N ARG A 359 -10.96 -6.91 21.03
CA ARG A 359 -9.73 -7.65 21.39
C ARG A 359 -8.48 -6.92 20.88
N LEU A 360 -8.49 -6.42 19.65
CA LEU A 360 -7.37 -5.65 19.11
C LEU A 360 -7.10 -4.40 19.97
N LEU A 361 -8.13 -3.55 20.13
CA LEU A 361 -8.04 -2.27 20.81
C LEU A 361 -7.79 -2.40 22.31
N LEU A 362 -8.43 -3.34 23.00
CA LEU A 362 -8.39 -3.43 24.46
C LEU A 362 -7.36 -4.44 24.99
N ARG A 363 -6.77 -5.29 24.13
CA ARG A 363 -5.78 -6.28 24.56
C ARG A 363 -4.49 -6.22 23.75
N GLU A 364 -4.55 -6.31 22.43
CA GLU A 364 -3.35 -6.50 21.61
C GLU A 364 -2.51 -5.22 21.45
N LEU A 365 -3.16 -4.08 21.19
CA LEU A 365 -2.49 -2.78 21.11
C LEU A 365 -1.92 -2.32 22.47
N PRO A 366 -2.67 -2.35 23.59
CA PRO A 366 -2.09 -1.98 24.88
C PRO A 366 -0.99 -2.93 25.33
N ALA A 367 -1.08 -4.24 25.02
CA ALA A 367 0.02 -5.18 25.27
C ALA A 367 1.28 -4.80 24.47
N ALA A 368 1.13 -4.37 23.22
CA ALA A 368 2.25 -3.89 22.41
C ALA A 368 2.92 -2.66 23.05
N VAL A 369 2.13 -1.67 23.48
CA VAL A 369 2.62 -0.46 24.15
C VAL A 369 3.36 -0.81 25.43
N TYR A 370 2.77 -1.63 26.30
CA TYR A 370 3.42 -2.03 27.55
C TYR A 370 4.71 -2.85 27.31
N ARG A 371 4.74 -3.67 26.27
CA ARG A 371 5.97 -4.41 25.87
C ARG A 371 7.08 -3.45 25.45
N ALA A 372 6.74 -2.38 24.71
CA ALA A 372 7.69 -1.38 24.23
C ALA A 372 7.92 -0.20 25.19
N ARG A 373 7.39 -0.24 26.41
CA ARG A 373 7.39 0.88 27.38
C ARG A 373 8.75 1.56 27.61
N ARG A 374 9.86 0.83 27.50
CA ARG A 374 11.21 1.41 27.61
C ARG A 374 11.52 2.38 26.45
N TYR A 375 11.14 2.02 25.23
CA TYR A 375 11.29 2.90 24.07
C TYR A 375 10.35 4.10 24.14
N VAL A 376 9.12 3.89 24.64
CA VAL A 376 8.17 4.99 24.88
C VAL A 376 8.71 5.96 25.93
N LEU A 377 9.31 5.45 27.02
CA LEU A 377 9.95 6.27 28.05
C LEU A 377 11.14 7.06 27.48
N VAL A 378 12.01 6.42 26.71
CA VAL A 378 13.13 7.11 26.04
C VAL A 378 12.59 8.20 25.10
N ALA A 379 11.55 7.90 24.32
CA ALA A 379 10.91 8.89 23.45
C ALA A 379 10.33 10.08 24.23
N SER A 380 9.70 9.83 25.39
CA SER A 380 9.21 10.92 26.25
C SER A 380 10.34 11.76 26.83
N LEU A 381 11.48 11.14 27.21
CA LEU A 381 12.64 11.87 27.72
C LEU A 381 13.29 12.72 26.63
N LEU A 382 13.41 12.18 25.41
CA LEU A 382 13.90 12.89 24.23
C LEU A 382 13.03 14.10 23.83
N PHE A 383 11.78 14.13 24.28
CA PHE A 383 10.88 15.27 24.09
C PHE A 383 10.95 16.25 25.27
N PHE A 384 10.75 15.76 26.49
CA PHE A 384 10.64 16.64 27.66
C PHE A 384 11.96 17.27 28.07
N ILE A 385 13.11 16.57 27.96
CA ILE A 385 14.40 17.15 28.33
C ILE A 385 14.71 18.38 27.44
N PRO A 386 14.70 18.28 26.10
CA PRO A 386 14.84 19.46 25.24
C PRO A 386 13.73 20.49 25.44
N GLY A 387 12.50 20.08 25.75
CA GLY A 387 11.42 21.01 26.07
C GLY A 387 11.67 21.84 27.32
N THR A 388 12.21 21.23 28.38
CA THR A 388 12.65 22.00 29.56
C THR A 388 13.77 22.97 29.20
N VAL A 389 14.72 22.57 28.36
CA VAL A 389 15.77 23.48 27.86
C VAL A 389 15.16 24.64 27.08
N GLY A 390 14.24 24.38 26.15
CA GLY A 390 13.57 25.43 25.36
C GLY A 390 12.76 26.39 26.20
N TYR A 391 12.05 25.87 27.22
CA TYR A 391 11.33 26.70 28.18
C TYR A 391 12.29 27.63 28.94
N ILE A 392 13.33 27.08 29.56
CA ILE A 392 14.31 27.87 30.33
C ILE A 392 15.01 28.88 29.42
N LEU A 393 15.43 28.47 28.23
CA LEU A 393 16.14 29.33 27.29
C LEU A 393 15.33 30.59 26.93
N VAL A 394 14.03 30.43 26.63
CA VAL A 394 13.16 31.57 26.31
C VAL A 394 12.81 32.39 27.55
N ARG A 395 12.69 31.76 28.73
CA ARG A 395 12.44 32.48 30.00
C ARG A 395 13.60 33.40 30.38
N GLU A 396 14.83 32.91 30.22
CA GLU A 396 16.05 33.63 30.61
C GLU A 396 16.55 34.59 29.52
N ARG A 397 16.29 34.29 28.24
CA ARG A 397 16.71 35.09 27.09
C ARG A 397 15.53 35.37 26.14
N PRO A 398 14.62 36.29 26.48
CA PRO A 398 13.42 36.55 25.70
C PRO A 398 13.68 36.92 24.24
N GLU A 399 14.81 37.55 23.94
CA GLU A 399 15.21 37.97 22.60
C GLU A 399 15.38 36.82 21.59
N ILE A 400 15.70 35.61 22.08
CA ILE A 400 15.95 34.44 21.22
C ILE A 400 14.68 33.94 20.51
N VAL A 401 13.50 34.40 20.95
CA VAL A 401 12.23 34.00 20.33
C VAL A 401 12.16 34.44 18.87
N HIS A 402 12.79 35.54 18.49
CA HIS A 402 12.80 36.00 17.09
C HIS A 402 13.66 35.13 16.17
N GLU A 403 14.55 34.31 16.71
CA GLU A 403 15.38 33.37 15.97
C GLU A 403 14.73 31.98 15.87
N ILE A 404 13.96 31.59 16.89
CA ILE A 404 13.42 30.22 17.03
C ILE A 404 11.94 30.14 16.61
N MET A 405 11.16 31.21 16.80
CA MET A 405 9.71 31.19 16.62
C MET A 405 9.27 31.91 15.34
N PRO A 406 8.26 31.38 14.62
CA PRO A 406 7.59 32.15 13.58
C PRO A 406 6.94 33.42 14.14
N ASN A 407 7.03 34.53 13.38
CA ASN A 407 6.45 35.82 13.77
C ASN A 407 4.96 35.74 14.16
N GLY A 408 4.18 34.85 13.52
CA GLY A 408 2.77 34.65 13.86
C GLY A 408 2.53 34.11 15.27
N MET A 409 3.48 33.34 15.83
CA MET A 409 3.39 32.83 17.20
C MET A 409 3.75 33.93 18.22
N ILE A 410 4.76 34.75 17.91
CA ILE A 410 5.16 35.90 18.72
C ILE A 410 4.01 36.92 18.80
N ALA A 411 3.46 37.31 17.65
CA ALA A 411 2.32 38.22 17.58
C ALA A 411 1.08 37.70 18.34
N ARG A 412 0.92 36.36 18.42
CA ARG A 412 -0.16 35.75 19.20
C ARG A 412 0.06 35.86 20.71
N ALA A 413 1.30 35.78 21.17
CA ALA A 413 1.64 36.00 22.57
C ALA A 413 1.49 37.49 22.94
N GLU A 414 2.01 38.39 22.11
CA GLU A 414 1.91 39.85 22.29
C GLU A 414 0.45 40.33 22.35
N GLY A 415 -0.38 39.88 21.42
CA GLY A 415 -1.80 40.23 21.40
C GLY A 415 -2.66 39.47 22.42
N GLY A 416 -2.08 38.49 23.12
CA GLY A 416 -2.85 37.53 23.92
C GLY A 416 -3.52 38.13 25.15
N GLU A 417 -2.93 39.16 25.78
CA GLU A 417 -3.54 39.86 26.92
C GLU A 417 -4.86 40.53 26.53
N TYR A 418 -4.88 41.24 25.41
CA TYR A 418 -6.09 41.84 24.86
C TYR A 418 -7.17 40.79 24.57
N GLN A 419 -6.80 39.66 23.97
CA GLN A 419 -7.76 38.59 23.65
C GLN A 419 -8.32 37.93 24.91
N ARG A 420 -7.46 37.67 25.89
CA ARG A 420 -7.87 37.10 27.18
C ARG A 420 -8.77 38.06 27.96
N ALA A 421 -8.45 39.36 27.97
CA ALA A 421 -9.29 40.39 28.59
C ALA A 421 -10.66 40.50 27.92
N ALA A 422 -10.72 40.28 26.60
CA ALA A 422 -11.98 40.16 25.84
C ALA A 422 -12.72 38.83 26.08
N GLY A 423 -12.28 38.00 27.02
CA GLY A 423 -12.91 36.72 27.38
C GLY A 423 -12.70 35.60 26.35
N ARG A 424 -11.81 35.77 25.37
CA ARG A 424 -11.61 34.78 24.30
C ARG A 424 -10.61 33.70 24.71
N GLY A 425 -10.95 32.45 24.42
CA GLY A 425 -10.03 31.32 24.57
C GLY A 425 -8.86 31.36 23.58
N TYR A 426 -7.79 30.62 23.87
CA TYR A 426 -6.61 30.55 23.00
C TYR A 426 -6.94 30.18 21.55
N ALA A 427 -7.89 29.27 21.31
CA ALA A 427 -8.30 28.88 19.96
C ALA A 427 -9.26 29.88 19.29
N GLU A 428 -9.98 30.68 20.07
CA GLU A 428 -11.00 31.62 19.61
C GLU A 428 -10.42 32.99 19.21
N ALA A 429 -9.21 33.29 19.68
CA ALA A 429 -8.51 34.53 19.35
C ALA A 429 -8.33 34.69 17.83
N PRO A 430 -8.89 35.77 17.22
CA PRO A 430 -8.79 36.06 15.80
C PRO A 430 -7.34 35.98 15.33
N SER A 431 -7.14 35.29 14.23
CA SER A 431 -5.87 35.19 13.52
C SER A 431 -6.18 35.47 12.07
N PRO A 432 -5.36 36.27 11.36
CA PRO A 432 -5.43 36.39 9.90
C PRO A 432 -5.39 35.03 9.17
N TYR A 433 -5.00 33.94 9.88
CA TYR A 433 -4.83 32.59 9.37
C TYR A 433 -5.80 31.56 10.00
N LEU A 434 -6.90 31.97 10.63
CA LEU A 434 -7.78 31.12 11.46
C LEU A 434 -8.30 29.81 10.80
N PRO A 435 -8.65 29.76 9.49
CA PRO A 435 -9.05 28.51 8.85
C PRO A 435 -7.89 27.51 8.68
N PHE A 436 -6.65 28.01 8.60
CA PHE A 436 -5.45 27.20 8.39
C PHE A 436 -4.92 26.62 9.71
N MET A 437 -5.04 27.34 10.84
CA MET A 437 -4.41 26.92 12.11
C MET A 437 -5.16 25.82 12.89
N ALA A 438 -6.50 25.84 12.95
CA ALA A 438 -7.26 24.83 13.69
C ALA A 438 -7.20 23.43 13.06
N SER A 439 -6.99 23.36 11.74
CA SER A 439 -6.71 22.10 11.03
C SER A 439 -5.22 21.77 10.94
N ALA A 440 -4.33 22.78 11.03
CA ALA A 440 -2.88 22.59 11.06
C ALA A 440 -2.37 21.97 12.37
N ILE A 441 -3.01 22.17 13.52
CA ILE A 441 -2.52 21.58 14.80
C ILE A 441 -2.71 20.05 14.80
N ILE A 442 -3.93 19.56 14.52
CA ILE A 442 -4.19 18.11 14.36
C ILE A 442 -3.30 17.48 13.28
N THR A 443 -3.19 18.11 12.10
CA THR A 443 -2.36 17.55 11.02
C THR A 443 -0.87 17.58 11.36
N ASN A 444 -0.38 18.59 12.07
CA ASN A 444 1.01 18.66 12.49
C ASN A 444 1.34 17.56 13.50
N ASN A 445 0.53 17.37 14.55
CA ASN A 445 0.83 16.35 15.55
C ASN A 445 0.73 14.91 14.99
N VAL A 446 -0.19 14.70 14.05
CA VAL A 446 -0.24 13.45 13.27
C VAL A 446 1.02 13.28 12.42
N GLN A 447 1.50 14.34 11.74
CA GLN A 447 2.76 14.33 11.00
C GLN A 447 3.99 14.10 11.90
N VAL A 448 4.03 14.69 13.10
CA VAL A 448 5.10 14.50 14.08
C VAL A 448 5.11 13.06 14.57
N ALA A 449 3.96 12.50 14.97
CA ALA A 449 3.86 11.12 15.43
C ALA A 449 4.29 10.13 14.34
N PHE A 450 3.69 10.23 13.14
CA PHE A 450 4.04 9.34 12.04
C PHE A 450 5.46 9.58 11.52
N GLY A 451 5.93 10.82 11.48
CA GLY A 451 7.29 11.19 11.12
C GLY A 451 8.33 10.62 12.09
N ALA A 452 8.08 10.71 13.40
CA ALA A 452 8.93 10.11 14.42
C ALA A 452 9.02 8.59 14.26
N PHE A 453 7.92 7.90 13.95
CA PHE A 453 7.95 6.48 13.60
C PHE A 453 8.72 6.20 12.30
N ALA A 454 8.35 6.92 11.25
CA ALA A 454 8.79 6.72 9.87
C ALA A 454 10.30 6.88 9.72
N LEU A 455 10.82 7.98 10.26
CA LEU A 455 12.24 8.29 10.24
C LEU A 455 13.05 7.41 11.20
N GLY A 456 12.41 6.48 11.92
CA GLY A 456 13.10 5.41 12.63
C GLY A 456 13.93 4.51 11.70
N ILE A 457 13.57 4.44 10.41
CA ILE A 457 14.35 3.71 9.41
C ILE A 457 15.75 4.31 9.18
N THR A 458 16.01 5.55 9.56
CA THR A 458 17.36 6.15 9.54
C THR A 458 18.17 5.74 10.77
N ALA A 459 18.14 4.46 11.12
CA ALA A 459 18.78 3.90 12.31
C ALA A 459 18.33 4.57 13.64
N GLY A 460 17.12 5.16 13.66
CA GLY A 460 16.57 5.88 14.81
C GLY A 460 16.98 7.35 14.92
N ILE A 461 17.93 7.83 14.11
CA ILE A 461 18.43 9.21 14.17
C ILE A 461 17.31 10.21 13.88
N GLY A 462 16.53 9.97 12.83
CA GLY A 462 15.44 10.88 12.48
C GLY A 462 14.31 10.89 13.50
N THR A 463 14.03 9.76 14.18
CA THR A 463 13.12 9.74 15.34
C THR A 463 13.61 10.65 16.46
N VAL A 464 14.90 10.59 16.80
CA VAL A 464 15.50 11.43 17.83
C VAL A 464 15.38 12.91 17.45
N LEU A 465 15.74 13.28 16.22
CA LEU A 465 15.65 14.65 15.74
C LEU A 465 14.22 15.19 15.82
N VAL A 466 13.23 14.43 15.33
CA VAL A 466 11.82 14.84 15.39
C VAL A 466 11.39 15.11 16.84
N LEU A 467 11.69 14.21 17.77
CA LEU A 467 11.28 14.38 19.18
C LEU A 467 11.99 15.55 19.85
N VAL A 468 13.30 15.71 19.60
CA VAL A 468 14.11 16.79 20.19
C VAL A 468 13.64 18.15 19.68
N PHE A 469 13.47 18.33 18.36
CA PHE A 469 13.02 19.60 17.79
C PHE A 469 11.60 19.96 18.24
N ASN A 470 10.67 19.00 18.25
CA ASN A 470 9.30 19.26 18.71
C ASN A 470 9.24 19.53 20.21
N GLY A 471 10.04 18.81 21.01
CA GLY A 471 10.19 19.06 22.44
C GLY A 471 10.69 20.47 22.72
N LEU A 472 11.81 20.85 22.11
CA LEU A 472 12.41 22.18 22.24
C LEU A 472 11.42 23.29 21.84
N PHE A 473 10.74 23.14 20.70
CA PHE A 473 9.74 24.10 20.22
C PHE A 473 8.56 24.21 21.18
N PHE A 474 8.01 23.09 21.66
CA PHE A 474 6.93 23.07 22.64
C PHE A 474 7.32 23.81 23.92
N GLY A 475 8.53 23.55 24.42
CA GLY A 475 9.10 24.26 25.57
C GLY A 475 9.24 25.76 25.35
N ALA A 476 9.81 26.16 24.22
CA ALA A 476 10.00 27.56 23.83
C ALA A 476 8.67 28.32 23.76
N VAL A 477 7.61 27.70 23.20
CA VAL A 477 6.25 28.28 23.19
C VAL A 477 5.74 28.50 24.60
N LEU A 478 5.85 27.52 25.50
CA LEU A 478 5.43 27.69 26.88
C LEU A 478 6.24 28.78 27.60
N GLY A 479 7.55 28.88 27.31
CA GLY A 479 8.43 29.92 27.85
C GLY A 479 8.00 31.32 27.40
N LEU A 480 7.71 31.47 26.09
CA LEU A 480 7.22 32.71 25.50
C LEU A 480 5.91 33.15 26.17
N PHE A 481 4.91 32.26 26.23
CA PHE A 481 3.63 32.58 26.85
C PHE A 481 3.74 32.83 28.36
N ALA A 482 4.71 32.22 29.04
CA ALA A 482 5.00 32.51 30.44
C ALA A 482 5.60 33.91 30.63
N ASN A 483 6.42 34.41 29.70
CA ASN A 483 6.96 35.78 29.74
C ASN A 483 5.86 36.85 29.60
N TYR A 484 4.79 36.54 28.86
CA TYR A 484 3.60 37.39 28.76
C TYR A 484 2.53 37.09 29.84
N HIS A 485 2.81 36.30 30.88
CA HIS A 485 1.82 35.90 31.90
C HIS A 485 0.57 35.17 31.36
N LEU A 486 0.69 34.57 30.18
CA LEU A 486 -0.35 33.86 29.44
C LEU A 486 -0.19 32.33 29.45
N ALA A 487 0.72 31.78 30.27
CA ALA A 487 0.93 30.33 30.36
C ALA A 487 -0.38 29.55 30.65
N GLY A 488 -1.22 30.05 31.57
CA GLY A 488 -2.52 29.43 31.85
C GLY A 488 -3.49 29.48 30.67
N TRP A 489 -3.40 30.52 29.82
CA TRP A 489 -4.26 30.68 28.66
C TRP A 489 -3.96 29.63 27.58
N ILE A 490 -2.68 29.36 27.30
CA ILE A 490 -2.30 28.30 26.37
C ILE A 490 -2.44 26.90 26.99
N LEU A 491 -2.09 26.73 28.27
CA LEU A 491 -2.17 25.42 28.94
C LEU A 491 -3.61 24.92 29.08
N THR A 492 -4.60 25.80 29.26
CA THR A 492 -6.01 25.39 29.28
C THR A 492 -6.50 24.89 27.93
N PHE A 493 -5.95 25.39 26.82
CA PHE A 493 -6.20 24.83 25.49
C PHE A 493 -5.53 23.47 25.30
N VAL A 494 -4.24 23.36 25.65
CA VAL A 494 -3.47 22.12 25.55
C VAL A 494 -4.04 21.03 26.46
N ALA A 495 -4.52 21.37 27.67
CA ALA A 495 -5.01 20.42 28.65
C ALA A 495 -6.15 19.53 28.13
N GLY A 496 -6.99 20.05 27.24
CA GLY A 496 -8.15 19.31 26.72
C GLY A 496 -7.76 18.02 25.99
N HIS A 497 -6.73 18.04 25.14
CA HIS A 497 -6.34 16.91 24.28
C HIS A 497 -4.88 16.46 24.47
N GLY A 498 -4.03 17.30 25.05
CA GLY A 498 -2.57 17.15 25.09
C GLY A 498 -2.05 15.89 25.78
N VAL A 499 -2.82 15.30 26.70
CA VAL A 499 -2.45 14.02 27.32
C VAL A 499 -2.46 12.88 26.29
N LEU A 500 -3.48 12.82 25.41
CA LEU A 500 -3.68 11.71 24.47
C LEU A 500 -2.73 11.78 23.27
N GLU A 501 -2.81 12.84 22.47
CA GLU A 501 -1.73 13.81 22.52
C GLU A 501 -0.27 13.37 22.42
N LEU A 502 0.47 13.92 23.37
CA LEU A 502 1.85 13.61 23.70
C LEU A 502 2.05 12.10 23.89
N THR A 503 1.10 11.40 24.51
CA THR A 503 1.19 9.93 24.67
C THR A 503 1.28 9.22 23.32
N ALA A 504 0.49 9.63 22.33
CA ALA A 504 0.54 9.07 20.99
C ALA A 504 1.87 9.37 20.29
N ILE A 505 2.39 10.60 20.42
CA ILE A 505 3.71 10.99 19.90
C ILE A 505 4.80 10.11 20.51
N PHE A 506 4.78 9.86 21.83
CA PHE A 506 5.78 9.04 22.51
C PHE A 506 5.66 7.56 22.13
N ILE A 507 4.45 7.05 21.92
CA ILE A 507 4.23 5.69 21.42
C ILE A 507 4.79 5.54 20.01
N ALA A 508 4.53 6.51 19.13
CA ALA A 508 5.03 6.51 17.76
C ALA A 508 6.56 6.70 17.68
N GLY A 509 7.12 7.59 18.52
CA GLY A 509 8.56 7.73 18.70
C GLY A 509 9.20 6.45 19.23
N GLY A 510 8.58 5.79 20.21
CA GLY A 510 9.02 4.48 20.70
C GLY A 510 9.00 3.41 19.60
N ALA A 511 8.02 3.46 18.69
CA ALA A 511 7.97 2.60 17.50
C ALA A 511 9.12 2.89 16.53
N GLY A 512 9.45 4.16 16.30
CA GLY A 512 10.58 4.58 15.47
C GLY A 512 11.92 4.11 16.02
N LEU A 513 12.15 4.28 17.34
CA LEU A 513 13.36 3.79 18.01
C LEU A 513 13.47 2.26 17.96
N LEU A 514 12.34 1.55 18.02
CA LEU A 514 12.30 0.08 17.88
C LEU A 514 12.73 -0.37 16.47
N VAL A 515 12.29 0.34 15.43
CA VAL A 515 12.73 0.11 14.04
C VAL A 515 14.22 0.45 13.90
N GLY A 516 14.67 1.58 14.46
CA GLY A 516 16.07 1.98 14.45
C GLY A 516 16.99 0.95 15.11
N ARG A 517 16.56 0.38 16.24
CA ARG A 517 17.30 -0.72 16.90
C ARG A 517 17.47 -1.94 15.99
N ALA A 518 16.45 -2.30 15.22
CA ALA A 518 16.55 -3.45 14.31
C ALA A 518 17.63 -3.28 13.23
N LEU A 519 18.02 -2.04 12.93
CA LEU A 519 19.08 -1.72 11.98
C LEU A 519 20.46 -1.67 12.65
N VAL A 520 20.54 -1.00 13.80
CA VAL A 520 21.80 -0.72 14.53
C VAL A 520 22.29 -1.95 15.30
N ALA A 521 21.37 -2.62 16.01
CA ALA A 521 21.68 -3.71 16.94
C ALA A 521 20.66 -4.85 16.78
N PRO A 522 20.70 -5.60 15.65
CA PRO A 522 19.74 -6.66 15.35
C PRO A 522 19.89 -7.92 16.21
N GLY A 523 20.97 -8.05 16.99
CA GLY A 523 21.29 -9.27 17.74
C GLY A 523 21.67 -10.42 16.80
N ASP A 524 21.16 -11.62 17.07
CA ASP A 524 21.45 -12.84 16.29
C ASP A 524 20.69 -12.91 14.95
N LEU A 525 19.82 -11.92 14.68
CA LEU A 525 19.04 -11.87 13.45
C LEU A 525 19.80 -11.09 12.37
N ALA A 526 19.62 -11.47 11.11
CA ALA A 526 19.98 -10.57 10.02
C ALA A 526 19.11 -9.30 10.11
N ARG A 527 19.65 -8.14 9.72
CA ARG A 527 18.93 -6.84 9.79
C ARG A 527 17.55 -6.88 9.13
N ARG A 528 17.41 -7.60 8.02
CA ARG A 528 16.12 -7.80 7.32
C ARG A 528 15.11 -8.53 8.20
N ASP A 529 15.53 -9.57 8.90
CA ASP A 529 14.67 -10.41 9.73
C ASP A 529 14.33 -9.68 11.03
N ALA A 530 15.31 -8.97 11.60
CA ALA A 530 15.12 -8.06 12.73
C ALA A 530 14.08 -6.97 12.40
N LEU A 531 14.15 -6.36 11.21
CA LEU A 531 13.17 -5.37 10.74
C LEU A 531 11.75 -5.98 10.66
N VAL A 532 11.59 -7.21 10.18
CA VAL A 532 10.28 -7.88 10.11
C VAL A 532 9.73 -8.17 11.51
N VAL A 533 10.58 -8.60 12.44
CA VAL A 533 10.20 -8.91 13.82
C VAL A 533 9.83 -7.64 14.59
N HIS A 534 10.72 -6.65 14.62
CA HIS A 534 10.50 -5.38 15.31
C HIS A 534 9.44 -4.52 14.63
N GLY A 535 9.38 -4.53 13.29
CA GLY A 535 8.37 -3.81 12.50
C GLY A 535 6.94 -4.25 12.82
N ARG A 536 6.70 -5.56 13.02
CA ARG A 536 5.37 -6.05 13.44
C ARG A 536 4.93 -5.54 14.81
N LEU A 537 5.86 -5.35 15.74
CA LEU A 537 5.55 -4.72 17.02
C LEU A 537 5.35 -3.21 16.84
N ALA A 538 6.20 -2.56 16.05
CA ALA A 538 6.11 -1.14 15.75
C ALA A 538 4.78 -0.74 15.09
N ILE A 539 4.27 -1.53 14.13
CA ILE A 539 2.96 -1.32 13.50
C ILE A 539 1.82 -1.33 14.53
N ARG A 540 1.89 -2.20 15.55
CA ARG A 540 0.89 -2.21 16.63
C ARG A 540 0.99 -0.95 17.51
N LEU A 541 2.19 -0.46 17.77
CA LEU A 541 2.38 0.82 18.49
C LEU A 541 1.79 1.98 17.68
N VAL A 542 2.06 2.03 16.38
CA VAL A 542 1.50 3.04 15.48
C VAL A 542 -0.03 2.95 15.43
N GLY A 543 -0.59 1.74 15.42
CA GLY A 543 -2.04 1.53 15.54
C GLY A 543 -2.60 2.08 16.86
N ALA A 544 -1.91 1.88 17.98
CA ALA A 544 -2.30 2.45 19.27
C ALA A 544 -2.22 3.99 19.26
N ALA A 545 -1.13 4.55 18.73
CA ALA A 545 -0.95 5.98 18.58
C ALA A 545 -2.04 6.61 17.70
N ALA A 546 -2.39 5.98 16.57
CA ALA A 546 -3.46 6.43 15.70
C ALA A 546 -4.83 6.48 16.41
N CYS A 547 -5.16 5.46 17.23
CA CYS A 547 -6.38 5.48 18.02
C CYS A 547 -6.41 6.63 19.04
N LEU A 548 -5.28 6.91 19.69
CA LEU A 548 -5.17 8.02 20.63
C LEU A 548 -5.24 9.38 19.93
N LEU A 549 -4.60 9.55 18.77
CA LEU A 549 -4.68 10.77 17.96
C LEU A 549 -6.11 11.02 17.45
N ILE A 550 -6.82 9.98 17.05
CA ILE A 550 -8.25 10.09 16.69
C ILE A 550 -9.06 10.63 17.88
N LEU A 551 -8.86 10.06 19.07
CA LEU A 551 -9.56 10.51 20.27
C LEU A 551 -9.15 11.94 20.67
N ALA A 552 -7.86 12.27 20.55
CA ALA A 552 -7.32 13.60 20.80
C ALA A 552 -7.93 14.64 19.85
N GLY A 553 -7.94 14.37 18.54
CA GLY A 553 -8.50 15.28 17.53
C GLY A 553 -10.02 15.49 17.68
N LEU A 554 -10.76 14.47 18.13
CA LEU A 554 -12.16 14.64 18.53
C LEU A 554 -12.27 15.61 19.72
N ILE A 555 -11.50 15.39 20.78
CA ILE A 555 -11.54 16.29 21.96
C ILE A 555 -11.04 17.70 21.60
N GLU A 556 -10.08 17.83 20.70
CA GLU A 556 -9.60 19.11 20.21
C GLU A 556 -10.71 19.90 19.51
N GLY A 557 -11.36 19.27 18.53
CA GLY A 557 -12.43 19.89 17.74
C GLY A 557 -13.68 20.24 18.54
N PHE A 558 -14.06 19.43 19.54
CA PHE A 558 -15.29 19.64 20.31
C PHE A 558 -15.09 20.42 21.61
N LEU A 559 -13.99 20.19 22.33
CA LEU A 559 -13.78 20.74 23.68
C LEU A 559 -12.66 21.77 23.73
N SER A 560 -11.52 21.49 23.09
CA SER A 560 -10.35 22.36 23.26
C SER A 560 -10.54 23.68 22.51
N ALA A 561 -11.10 23.61 21.31
CA ALA A 561 -11.41 24.75 20.45
C ALA A 561 -12.66 25.56 20.90
N SER A 562 -13.41 25.10 21.89
CA SER A 562 -14.61 25.79 22.39
C SER A 562 -14.33 26.64 23.63
N GLY A 563 -15.24 27.58 23.91
CA GLY A 563 -15.26 28.43 25.11
C GLY A 563 -15.64 27.70 26.40
N ALA A 564 -15.53 26.37 26.42
CA ALA A 564 -15.81 25.56 27.58
C ALA A 564 -14.96 25.99 28.80
N PRO A 565 -15.51 25.93 30.03
CA PRO A 565 -14.77 26.31 31.23
C PRO A 565 -13.49 25.50 31.40
N ALA A 566 -12.43 26.14 31.93
CA ALA A 566 -11.14 25.51 32.18
C ALA A 566 -11.26 24.24 33.05
N VAL A 567 -12.17 24.24 34.01
CA VAL A 567 -12.46 23.08 34.87
C VAL A 567 -12.87 21.87 34.05
N LEU A 568 -13.75 22.03 33.04
CA LEU A 568 -14.17 20.92 32.19
C LEU A 568 -12.99 20.39 31.37
N LYS A 569 -12.14 21.28 30.83
CA LYS A 569 -10.93 20.89 30.09
C LYS A 569 -9.96 20.11 30.98
N LEU A 570 -9.78 20.53 32.24
CA LEU A 570 -8.95 19.82 33.22
C LEU A 570 -9.54 18.46 33.62
N VAL A 571 -10.85 18.36 33.83
CA VAL A 571 -11.53 17.08 34.11
C VAL A 571 -11.32 16.09 32.97
N VAL A 572 -11.45 16.53 31.72
CA VAL A 572 -11.19 15.68 30.54
C VAL A 572 -9.71 15.31 30.43
N SER A 573 -8.80 16.21 30.81
CA SER A 573 -7.36 15.92 30.90
C SER A 573 -7.06 14.80 31.91
N VAL A 574 -7.62 14.89 33.12
CA VAL A 574 -7.47 13.87 34.16
C VAL A 574 -8.12 12.55 33.73
N ALA A 575 -9.32 12.59 33.14
CA ALA A 575 -9.97 11.41 32.60
C ALA A 575 -9.14 10.74 31.51
N SER A 576 -8.51 11.52 30.63
CA SER A 576 -7.58 11.04 29.60
C SER A 576 -6.34 10.38 30.20
N LEU A 577 -5.79 10.95 31.28
CA LEU A 577 -4.67 10.37 32.00
C LEU A 577 -5.04 9.02 32.64
N VAL A 578 -6.21 8.95 33.29
CA VAL A 578 -6.75 7.71 33.86
C VAL A 578 -6.97 6.67 32.75
N LEU A 579 -7.53 7.08 31.61
CA LEU A 579 -7.71 6.21 30.44
C LEU A 579 -6.37 5.60 29.97
N VAL A 580 -5.32 6.42 29.82
CA VAL A 580 -3.99 5.94 29.43
C VAL A 580 -3.42 5.00 30.50
N GLY A 581 -3.58 5.30 31.79
CA GLY A 581 -3.17 4.42 32.88
C GLY A 581 -3.86 3.05 32.85
N LEU A 582 -5.18 3.04 32.67
CA LEU A 582 -5.98 1.82 32.51
C LEU A 582 -5.58 1.05 31.25
N TYR A 583 -5.30 1.76 30.16
CA TYR A 583 -4.83 1.16 28.90
C TYR A 583 -3.50 0.43 29.09
N LEU A 584 -2.53 1.04 29.77
CA LEU A 584 -1.25 0.39 30.10
C LEU A 584 -1.44 -0.79 31.07
N ALA A 585 -2.33 -0.67 32.05
CA ALA A 585 -2.65 -1.75 32.98
C ALA A 585 -3.27 -2.96 32.27
N ALA A 586 -4.19 -2.74 31.34
CA ALA A 586 -4.77 -3.78 30.50
C ALA A 586 -3.70 -4.49 29.66
N GLY A 587 -2.74 -3.73 29.11
CA GLY A 587 -1.60 -4.27 28.38
C GLY A 587 -0.71 -5.17 29.23
N ARG A 588 -0.41 -4.74 30.46
CA ARG A 588 0.33 -5.53 31.46
C ARG A 588 -0.37 -6.86 31.76
N GLN A 589 -1.68 -6.82 32.00
CA GLN A 589 -2.48 -8.03 32.29
C GLN A 589 -2.54 -8.99 31.09
N ALA A 590 -2.69 -8.46 29.87
CA ALA A 590 -2.72 -9.26 28.66
C ALA A 590 -1.42 -10.02 28.42
N LEU A 591 -0.26 -9.37 28.66
CA LEU A 591 1.05 -10.01 28.56
C LEU A 591 1.27 -11.07 29.65
N ALA A 592 0.79 -10.84 30.88
CA ALA A 592 0.90 -11.79 31.97
C ALA A 592 0.12 -13.09 31.69
N ARG A 593 -1.05 -13.00 31.01
CA ARG A 593 -1.91 -14.16 30.73
C ARG A 593 -1.44 -15.05 29.57
N LYS A 594 -0.79 -14.49 28.55
CA LYS A 594 -0.27 -15.25 27.39
C LYS A 594 1.06 -14.66 26.88
N PRO A 595 2.20 -15.02 27.50
CA PRO A 595 3.52 -14.49 27.11
C PRO A 595 3.94 -14.91 25.69
N SER A 596 3.60 -16.14 25.29
CA SER A 596 4.01 -16.75 24.01
C SER A 596 3.28 -16.18 22.78
N ALA A 597 2.02 -15.75 22.94
CA ALA A 597 1.21 -15.17 21.85
C ALA A 597 1.75 -13.83 21.33
N PHE A 598 2.65 -13.19 22.09
CA PHE A 598 3.31 -11.94 21.71
C PHE A 598 4.84 -12.09 21.65
N SER A 599 5.36 -13.32 21.70
CA SER A 599 6.80 -13.59 21.67
C SER A 599 7.42 -13.10 20.34
N LEU A 600 8.60 -12.48 20.45
CA LEU A 600 9.41 -12.05 19.29
C LEU A 600 10.39 -13.16 18.85
N GLN A 601 10.18 -14.40 19.32
CA GLN A 601 11.05 -15.52 19.01
C GLN A 601 10.76 -16.05 17.59
N PRO A 602 11.78 -16.32 16.77
CA PRO A 602 11.63 -16.81 15.40
C PRO A 602 10.81 -18.10 15.28
N SER A 603 10.85 -18.98 16.28
CA SER A 603 10.16 -20.27 16.30
C SER A 603 8.63 -20.14 16.25
N ALA A 604 8.06 -19.10 16.85
CA ALA A 604 6.62 -18.80 16.77
C ALA A 604 6.20 -18.14 15.43
N ILE A 605 7.18 -17.66 14.66
CA ILE A 605 7.00 -17.01 13.36
C ILE A 605 7.15 -18.04 12.22
N ALA A 606 8.08 -18.98 12.37
CA ALA A 606 8.36 -20.05 11.40
C ALA A 606 7.14 -20.95 11.12
N SER A 607 6.23 -21.13 12.09
CA SER A 607 4.98 -21.87 11.87
C SER A 607 3.99 -21.17 10.93
N SER A 608 4.27 -19.95 10.48
CA SER A 608 3.41 -19.16 9.58
C SER A 608 4.05 -18.79 8.24
N SER A 609 5.33 -19.10 8.03
CA SER A 609 6.11 -18.63 6.87
C SER A 609 7.05 -19.69 6.30
N HIS A 610 6.62 -20.95 6.23
CA HIS A 610 7.27 -21.92 5.36
C HIS A 610 6.69 -21.77 3.95
N PHE A 611 7.32 -20.97 3.09
CA PHE A 611 7.39 -21.23 1.64
C PHE A 611 8.49 -20.32 1.07
N ALA A 612 9.60 -20.94 0.71
CA ALA A 612 10.76 -20.27 0.15
C ALA A 612 10.52 -19.96 -1.32
N ILE A 613 10.81 -18.72 -1.74
CA ILE A 613 11.00 -18.36 -3.14
C ILE A 613 12.28 -19.08 -3.60
N ARG A 614 12.15 -20.07 -4.50
CA ARG A 614 13.30 -20.54 -5.27
C ARG A 614 13.53 -19.57 -6.43
N ASN A 615 14.69 -18.93 -6.45
CA ASN A 615 15.20 -18.32 -7.66
C ASN A 615 15.59 -19.47 -8.60
N SER A 616 14.90 -19.61 -9.72
CA SER A 616 15.32 -20.42 -10.87
C SER A 616 15.09 -19.64 -12.14
#